data_AF-A0A4P7KZL6-F1
#
_entry.id   AF-A0A4P7KZL6-F1
#
_cell.length_a   1.000
_cell.length_b   1.000
_cell.length_c   1.000
_cell.angle_alpha   90.00
_cell.angle_beta   90.00
_cell.angle_gamma   90.00
#
_symmetry.space_group_name_H-M   'P 1'
#
loop_
_entity.id
_entity.type
_entity.pdbx_description
1 polymer ?
#
loop_
_entity_poly.entity_id
_entity_poly.type
_entity_poly.pdbx_seq_one_letter_code
_entity_poly.pdbx_strand_id
1 'polypeptide(L)'
;MRYATIDFTVPPVTYSPEMKLAYWWNHPRHEAVSYPKPLTREQRVQGQAILKDIASLPQHLRYRYQKRYQSLISEKGLHEAHHFLYFTFHQKIWPRLSAVNQRYEMRVANWPLTLIDTPNILDFNLLPDMNNHRVKQLASHLSAFFFRFYEGCCDQIITSHQGDRDRIFDETVQTDIYGRLAELARGLHVTPEYYSSYQKTLRQRTQGKNHQTMPLRQVYAAVARLISRDYWLTQLRSHRTRWVESLMIAAMEVCKQHQPYASRQAIRAVKSQRLANLRYLQAMQIEDIDRGERFDLIDKVMASIANPEIRRMELMAQMAGIEKVALARKDIGMFMVRKLNRF
;
A
#
# COMPACT_ATOMS: atom_id res chain seq x y z
N MET A 1 -63.50 38.47 -21.93
CA MET A 1 -62.47 38.83 -20.92
C MET A 1 -61.10 38.71 -21.57
N ARG A 2 -60.40 39.83 -21.76
CA ARG A 2 -59.05 39.84 -22.35
C ARG A 2 -58.06 39.46 -21.25
N TYR A 3 -57.41 38.30 -21.38
CA TYR A 3 -56.29 37.95 -20.53
C TYR A 3 -55.12 38.88 -20.87
N ALA A 4 -54.62 39.62 -19.89
CA ALA A 4 -53.44 40.46 -20.05
C ALA A 4 -52.23 39.55 -20.27
N THR A 5 -51.65 39.59 -21.47
CA THR A 5 -50.40 38.92 -21.80
C THR A 5 -49.28 39.59 -21.01
N ILE A 6 -48.60 38.83 -20.15
CA ILE A 6 -47.48 39.32 -19.35
C ILE A 6 -46.25 39.38 -20.27
N ASP A 7 -45.69 40.57 -20.43
CA ASP A 7 -44.48 40.80 -21.21
C ASP A 7 -43.23 40.47 -20.38
N PHE A 8 -42.54 39.40 -20.77
CA PHE A 8 -41.34 38.90 -20.08
C PHE A 8 -40.05 39.66 -20.44
N THR A 9 -40.13 40.65 -21.34
CA THR A 9 -38.97 41.50 -21.69
C THR A 9 -38.69 42.60 -20.67
N VAL A 10 -39.66 42.88 -19.78
CA VAL A 10 -39.51 43.85 -18.69
C VAL A 10 -39.10 43.10 -17.41
N PRO A 11 -37.93 43.38 -16.81
CA PRO A 11 -37.58 42.78 -15.54
C PRO A 11 -38.60 43.20 -14.46
N PRO A 12 -38.94 42.33 -13.50
CA PRO A 12 -39.83 42.69 -12.42
C PRO A 12 -39.27 43.91 -11.67
N VAL A 13 -40.16 44.83 -11.29
CA VAL A 13 -39.79 46.07 -10.59
C VAL A 13 -38.94 45.72 -9.37
N THR A 14 -37.67 46.14 -9.38
CA THR A 14 -36.77 45.98 -8.25
C THR A 14 -36.97 47.15 -7.31
N TYR A 15 -37.27 46.86 -6.04
CA TYR A 15 -37.48 47.89 -5.03
C TYR A 15 -36.15 48.61 -4.75
N SER A 16 -36.03 49.87 -5.18
CA SER A 16 -34.95 50.77 -4.78
C SER A 16 -35.23 51.31 -3.36
N PRO A 17 -34.20 51.56 -2.52
CA PRO A 17 -34.38 52.13 -1.18
C PRO A 17 -35.15 53.46 -1.14
N GLU A 18 -35.16 54.19 -2.26
CA GLU A 18 -35.79 55.51 -2.41
C GLU A 18 -37.21 55.45 -3.01
N MET A 19 -37.71 54.25 -3.32
CA MET A 19 -39.00 54.07 -3.98
C MET A 19 -40.17 54.39 -3.04
N LYS A 20 -40.91 55.47 -3.33
CA LYS A 20 -42.15 55.84 -2.62
C LYS A 20 -43.26 54.87 -3.00
N LEU A 21 -43.66 54.01 -2.07
CA LEU A 21 -44.77 53.08 -2.25
C LEU A 21 -46.08 53.72 -1.77
N ALA A 22 -47.20 53.38 -2.41
CA ALA A 22 -48.51 53.99 -2.16
C ALA A 22 -48.99 53.86 -0.69
N TYR A 23 -48.52 52.86 0.03
CA TYR A 23 -48.86 52.63 1.44
C TYR A 23 -47.64 52.16 2.23
N TRP A 24 -47.53 52.61 3.48
CA TRP A 24 -46.38 52.34 4.36
C TRP A 24 -46.17 50.84 4.65
N TRP A 25 -47.22 50.01 4.51
CA TRP A 25 -47.14 48.56 4.71
C TRP A 25 -46.53 47.79 3.54
N ASN A 26 -46.32 48.44 2.39
CA ASN A 26 -45.70 47.83 1.21
C ASN A 26 -44.17 47.93 1.22
N HIS A 27 -43.56 48.73 2.10
CA HIS A 27 -42.11 48.73 2.27
C HIS A 27 -41.64 47.35 2.72
N PRO A 28 -40.51 46.82 2.19
CA PRO A 28 -39.95 45.57 2.68
C PRO A 28 -39.63 45.71 4.17
N ARG A 29 -40.47 45.14 5.03
CA ARG A 29 -40.39 45.29 6.49
C ARG A 29 -39.26 44.45 7.09
N HIS A 30 -38.76 43.46 6.34
CA HIS A 30 -37.69 42.55 6.72
C HIS A 30 -36.85 42.19 5.49
N GLU A 31 -35.56 41.90 5.67
CA GLU A 31 -34.78 41.19 4.65
C GLU A 31 -35.55 39.90 4.30
N ALA A 32 -35.69 39.61 3.00
CA ALA A 32 -36.39 38.42 2.56
C ALA A 32 -35.78 37.20 3.25
N VAL A 33 -36.60 36.43 3.99
CA VAL A 33 -36.17 35.19 4.63
C VAL A 33 -35.67 34.26 3.53
N SER A 34 -34.35 34.22 3.35
CA SER A 34 -33.71 33.44 2.31
C SER A 34 -33.60 32.01 2.81
N TYR A 35 -34.54 31.17 2.39
CA TYR A 35 -34.41 29.74 2.59
C TYR A 35 -33.20 29.26 1.78
N PRO A 36 -32.30 28.45 2.38
CA PRO A 36 -31.22 27.87 1.62
C PRO A 36 -31.83 27.05 0.47
N LYS A 37 -31.56 27.47 -0.78
CA LYS A 37 -32.03 26.76 -1.98
C LYS A 37 -31.65 25.29 -1.85
N PRO A 38 -32.50 24.30 -2.17
CA PRO A 38 -32.06 22.92 -2.14
C PRO A 38 -30.93 22.66 -3.15
N LEU A 39 -30.12 21.63 -2.94
CA LEU A 39 -29.16 21.17 -3.95
C LEU A 39 -29.88 20.83 -5.26
N THR A 40 -29.27 21.23 -6.38
CA THR A 40 -29.73 20.88 -7.73
C THR A 40 -29.66 19.36 -7.93
N ARG A 41 -30.47 18.81 -8.85
CA ARG A 41 -30.45 17.39 -9.23
C ARG A 41 -29.03 16.91 -9.58
N GLU A 42 -28.30 17.70 -10.37
CA GLU A 42 -26.93 17.39 -10.79
C GLU A 42 -25.97 17.27 -9.60
N GLN A 43 -26.02 18.22 -8.66
CA GLN A 43 -25.22 18.20 -7.43
C GLN A 43 -25.54 16.98 -6.56
N ARG A 44 -26.80 16.55 -6.52
CA ARG A 44 -27.19 15.31 -5.81
C ARG A 44 -26.59 14.07 -6.47
N VAL A 45 -26.67 13.96 -7.79
CA VAL A 45 -26.08 12.85 -8.55
C VAL A 45 -24.56 12.82 -8.38
N GLN A 46 -23.92 13.99 -8.47
CA GLN A 46 -22.49 14.15 -8.25
C GLN A 46 -22.08 13.75 -6.83
N GLY A 47 -22.79 14.23 -5.81
CA GLY A 47 -22.55 13.86 -4.42
C GLY A 47 -22.70 12.36 -4.20
N GLN A 48 -23.70 11.72 -4.81
CA GLN A 48 -23.88 10.26 -4.74
C GLN A 48 -22.73 9.50 -5.41
N ALA A 49 -22.23 9.96 -6.55
CA ALA A 49 -21.06 9.36 -7.20
C ALA A 49 -19.82 9.44 -6.30
N ILE A 50 -19.54 10.61 -5.72
CA ILE A 50 -18.40 10.81 -4.81
C ILE A 50 -18.55 9.95 -3.54
N LEU A 51 -19.77 9.75 -3.04
CA LEU A 51 -20.01 8.86 -1.90
C LEU A 51 -19.76 7.38 -2.24
N LYS A 52 -20.02 6.96 -3.49
CA LYS A 52 -19.62 5.62 -3.97
C LYS A 52 -18.10 5.49 -4.03
N ASP A 53 -17.41 6.52 -4.49
CA ASP A 53 -15.95 6.58 -4.49
C ASP A 53 -15.37 6.50 -3.07
N ILE A 54 -15.98 7.20 -2.10
CA ILE A 54 -15.60 7.07 -0.69
C ILE A 54 -15.88 5.66 -0.16
N ALA A 55 -16.95 5.01 -0.62
CA ALA A 55 -17.33 3.68 -0.17
C ALA A 55 -16.37 2.58 -0.63
N SER A 56 -15.66 2.78 -1.75
CA SER A 56 -14.63 1.87 -2.27
C SER A 56 -13.28 2.01 -1.56
N LEU A 57 -13.06 3.09 -0.82
CA LEU A 57 -11.84 3.27 -0.04
C LEU A 57 -11.73 2.26 1.11
N PRO A 58 -10.49 1.98 1.57
CA PRO A 58 -10.26 1.18 2.76
C PRO A 58 -11.04 1.70 3.97
N GLN A 59 -11.48 0.79 4.84
CA GLN A 59 -12.39 1.06 5.97
C GLN A 59 -11.97 2.26 6.82
N HIS A 60 -10.67 2.41 7.08
CA HIS A 60 -10.12 3.49 7.92
C HIS A 60 -10.25 4.87 7.25
N LEU A 61 -10.03 4.97 5.93
CA LEU A 61 -10.24 6.21 5.17
C LEU A 61 -11.73 6.46 4.95
N ARG A 62 -12.47 5.42 4.56
CA ARG A 62 -13.92 5.49 4.36
C ARG A 62 -14.64 6.04 5.59
N TYR A 63 -14.40 5.44 6.76
CA TYR A 63 -15.01 5.88 8.02
C TYR A 63 -14.73 7.36 8.31
N ARG A 64 -13.48 7.81 8.09
CA ARG A 64 -13.08 9.20 8.32
C ARG A 64 -13.88 10.18 7.46
N TYR A 65 -13.91 9.95 6.14
CA TYR A 65 -14.58 10.86 5.21
C TYR A 65 -16.10 10.82 5.38
N GLN A 66 -16.68 9.63 5.63
CA GLN A 66 -18.10 9.49 5.94
C GLN A 66 -18.49 10.22 7.22
N LYS A 67 -17.72 10.06 8.30
CA LYS A 67 -17.96 10.76 9.56
C LYS A 67 -17.89 12.27 9.41
N ARG A 68 -16.89 12.77 8.66
CA ARG A 68 -16.76 14.21 8.36
C ARG A 68 -17.93 14.74 7.52
N TYR A 69 -18.37 13.96 6.53
CA TYR A 69 -19.54 14.31 5.73
C TYR A 69 -20.81 14.38 6.58
N GLN A 70 -21.05 13.38 7.44
CA GLN A 70 -22.19 13.35 8.36
C GLN A 70 -22.16 14.52 9.35
N SER A 71 -21.00 14.86 9.93
CA SER A 71 -20.89 15.99 10.85
C SER A 71 -21.17 17.33 10.15
N LEU A 72 -20.73 17.50 8.90
CA LEU A 72 -21.02 18.71 8.12
C LEU A 72 -22.51 18.86 7.81
N ILE A 73 -23.20 17.75 7.51
CA ILE A 73 -24.66 17.77 7.32
C ILE A 73 -25.34 18.26 8.59
N SER A 74 -24.96 17.74 9.77
CA SER A 74 -25.60 18.13 11.03
C SER A 74 -25.27 19.54 11.48
N GLU A 75 -24.03 20.02 11.27
CA GLU A 75 -23.56 21.31 11.78
C GLU A 75 -23.89 22.48 10.86
N LYS A 76 -23.71 22.29 9.54
CA LYS A 76 -23.71 23.38 8.55
C LYS A 76 -24.71 23.18 7.40
N GLY A 77 -25.35 22.02 7.35
CA GLY A 77 -26.33 21.68 6.33
C GLY A 77 -25.72 21.10 5.05
N LEU A 78 -26.62 20.83 4.09
CA LEU A 78 -26.34 19.99 2.94
C LEU A 78 -25.38 20.63 1.91
N HIS A 79 -25.39 21.95 1.76
CA HIS A 79 -24.50 22.66 0.82
C HIS A 79 -23.04 22.57 1.20
N GLU A 80 -22.74 22.83 2.46
CA GLU A 80 -21.37 22.75 2.99
C GLU A 80 -20.85 21.30 2.92
N ALA A 81 -21.73 20.33 3.17
CA ALA A 81 -21.41 18.92 2.99
C ALA A 81 -21.08 18.58 1.52
N HIS A 82 -21.86 19.08 0.55
CA HIS A 82 -21.58 18.92 -0.88
C HIS A 82 -20.29 19.64 -1.31
N HIS A 83 -20.08 20.86 -0.83
CA HIS A 83 -18.86 21.64 -1.08
C HIS A 83 -17.62 20.87 -0.61
N PHE A 84 -17.69 20.24 0.57
CA PHE A 84 -16.64 19.33 1.05
C PHE A 84 -16.43 18.14 0.12
N LEU A 85 -17.49 17.43 -0.28
CA LEU A 85 -17.37 16.27 -1.17
C LEU A 85 -16.69 16.64 -2.49
N TYR A 86 -17.10 17.73 -3.12
CA TYR A 86 -16.58 18.11 -4.43
C TYR A 86 -15.21 18.82 -4.34
N PHE A 87 -15.13 19.98 -3.70
CA PHE A 87 -13.94 20.82 -3.74
C PHE A 87 -12.81 20.34 -2.82
N THR A 88 -13.16 19.69 -1.71
CA THR A 88 -12.14 19.21 -0.77
C THR A 88 -11.74 17.77 -1.09
N PHE A 89 -12.70 16.86 -1.15
CA PHE A 89 -12.39 15.45 -1.35
C PHE A 89 -12.11 15.14 -2.82
N HIS A 90 -13.08 15.35 -3.72
CA HIS A 90 -12.97 14.90 -5.11
C HIS A 90 -11.89 15.67 -5.91
N GLN A 91 -11.76 16.98 -5.74
CA GLN A 91 -10.74 17.74 -6.48
C GLN A 91 -9.32 17.58 -5.90
N LYS A 92 -9.15 17.56 -4.57
CA LYS A 92 -7.80 17.62 -3.94
C LYS A 92 -7.27 16.26 -3.48
N ILE A 93 -8.13 15.41 -2.94
CA ILE A 93 -7.73 14.17 -2.26
C ILE A 93 -7.85 12.97 -3.22
N TRP A 94 -8.97 12.85 -3.92
CA TRP A 94 -9.28 11.71 -4.78
C TRP A 94 -8.22 11.42 -5.85
N PRO A 95 -7.67 12.40 -6.60
CA PRO A 95 -6.67 12.11 -7.62
C PRO A 95 -5.40 11.49 -7.02
N ARG A 96 -5.04 11.90 -5.80
CA ARG A 96 -3.86 11.38 -5.08
C ARG A 96 -4.10 9.96 -4.60
N LEU A 97 -5.29 9.68 -4.06
CA LEU A 97 -5.66 8.33 -3.64
C LEU A 97 -5.75 7.39 -4.85
N SER A 98 -6.35 7.84 -5.95
CA SER A 98 -6.45 7.09 -7.20
C SER A 98 -5.05 6.78 -7.77
N ALA A 99 -4.14 7.75 -7.81
CA ALA A 99 -2.76 7.53 -8.25
C ALA A 99 -2.01 6.51 -7.38
N VAL A 100 -2.23 6.52 -6.06
CA VAL A 100 -1.66 5.50 -5.16
C VAL A 100 -2.27 4.14 -5.44
N ASN A 101 -3.59 4.03 -5.52
CA ASN A 101 -4.26 2.76 -5.83
C ASN A 101 -3.79 2.18 -7.17
N GLN A 102 -3.74 2.97 -8.24
CA GLN A 102 -3.23 2.53 -9.55
C GLN A 102 -1.79 2.01 -9.52
N ARG A 103 -0.98 2.47 -8.56
CA ARG A 103 0.40 2.03 -8.38
C ARG A 103 0.51 0.67 -7.67
N TYR A 104 -0.38 0.39 -6.72
CA TYR A 104 -0.31 -0.80 -5.85
C TYR A 104 -1.32 -1.89 -6.21
N GLU A 105 -2.41 -1.57 -6.90
CA GLU A 105 -3.40 -2.55 -7.33
C GLU A 105 -2.83 -3.53 -8.34
N MET A 106 -3.35 -4.75 -8.30
CA MET A 106 -3.11 -5.75 -9.32
C MET A 106 -3.92 -5.40 -10.57
N ARG A 107 -3.23 -5.31 -11.72
CA ARG A 107 -3.86 -5.07 -13.02
C ARG A 107 -4.40 -6.37 -13.60
N VAL A 108 -5.68 -6.66 -13.33
CA VAL A 108 -6.34 -7.91 -13.74
C VAL A 108 -6.21 -8.22 -15.23
N ALA A 109 -6.25 -7.19 -16.10
CA ALA A 109 -6.23 -7.36 -17.56
C ALA A 109 -4.91 -7.94 -18.13
N ASN A 110 -3.80 -7.85 -17.41
CA ASN A 110 -2.49 -8.26 -17.92
C ASN A 110 -2.11 -9.69 -17.55
N TRP A 111 -3.04 -10.44 -16.94
CA TRP A 111 -2.74 -11.73 -16.33
C TRP A 111 -3.36 -12.90 -17.09
N PRO A 112 -2.66 -14.06 -17.13
CA PRO A 112 -3.24 -15.29 -17.64
C PRO A 112 -4.51 -15.65 -16.86
N LEU A 113 -5.52 -16.14 -17.58
CA LEU A 113 -6.80 -16.59 -17.01
C LEU A 113 -6.61 -17.62 -15.89
N THR A 114 -5.59 -18.48 -16.01
CA THR A 114 -5.24 -19.49 -14.99
C THR A 114 -4.89 -18.90 -13.62
N LEU A 115 -4.37 -17.66 -13.55
CA LEU A 115 -4.23 -16.96 -12.27
C LEU A 115 -5.60 -16.46 -11.79
N ILE A 116 -6.41 -15.87 -12.66
CA ILE A 116 -7.72 -15.30 -12.28
C ILE A 116 -8.64 -16.36 -11.68
N ASP A 117 -8.54 -17.60 -12.18
CA ASP A 117 -9.26 -18.77 -11.66
C ASP A 117 -8.78 -19.22 -10.27
N THR A 118 -7.67 -18.67 -9.76
CA THR A 118 -7.23 -18.99 -8.41
C THR A 118 -8.17 -18.38 -7.38
N PRO A 119 -8.62 -19.17 -6.40
CA PRO A 119 -9.60 -18.70 -5.44
C PRO A 119 -9.06 -17.51 -4.65
N ASN A 120 -9.85 -16.43 -4.62
CA ASN A 120 -9.60 -15.21 -3.85
C ASN A 120 -8.39 -14.38 -4.32
N ILE A 121 -7.91 -14.55 -5.55
CA ILE A 121 -6.84 -13.70 -6.08
C ILE A 121 -7.28 -12.24 -6.26
N LEU A 122 -8.54 -12.03 -6.61
CA LEU A 122 -9.15 -10.71 -6.72
C LEU A 122 -9.16 -9.99 -5.37
N ASP A 123 -9.10 -10.74 -4.26
CA ASP A 123 -8.97 -10.16 -2.93
C ASP A 123 -7.61 -9.46 -2.73
N PHE A 124 -6.62 -9.64 -3.61
CA PHE A 124 -5.35 -8.90 -3.54
C PHE A 124 -5.58 -7.38 -3.50
N ASN A 125 -6.57 -6.87 -4.25
CA ASN A 125 -6.88 -5.44 -4.24
C ASN A 125 -7.54 -4.97 -2.94
N LEU A 126 -7.98 -5.90 -2.08
CA LEU A 126 -8.53 -5.63 -0.75
C LEU A 126 -7.46 -5.68 0.36
N LEU A 127 -6.18 -5.88 0.01
CA LEU A 127 -5.06 -5.97 0.96
C LEU A 127 -5.06 -4.89 2.06
N PRO A 128 -5.34 -3.59 1.79
CA PRO A 128 -5.36 -2.57 2.84
C PRO A 128 -6.32 -2.85 4.01
N ASP A 129 -7.44 -3.53 3.73
CA ASP A 129 -8.49 -3.85 4.71
C ASP A 129 -8.38 -5.27 5.28
N MET A 130 -7.50 -6.10 4.73
CA MET A 130 -7.37 -7.49 5.19
C MET A 130 -6.81 -7.60 6.60
N ASN A 131 -7.44 -8.48 7.39
CA ASN A 131 -6.87 -8.95 8.64
C ASN A 131 -5.68 -9.91 8.38
N ASN A 132 -4.88 -10.17 9.43
CA ASN A 132 -3.67 -11.00 9.28
C ASN A 132 -3.96 -12.45 8.87
N HIS A 133 -5.15 -12.96 9.19
CA HIS A 133 -5.59 -14.31 8.80
C HIS A 133 -5.85 -14.41 7.30
N ARG A 134 -6.62 -13.47 6.73
CA ARG A 134 -6.90 -13.41 5.29
C ARG A 134 -5.63 -13.20 4.46
N VAL A 135 -4.69 -12.38 4.96
CA VAL A 135 -3.37 -12.26 4.30
C VAL A 135 -2.62 -13.61 4.30
N LYS A 136 -2.70 -14.39 5.39
CA LYS A 136 -2.11 -15.74 5.45
C LYS A 136 -2.78 -16.72 4.49
N GLN A 137 -4.11 -16.68 4.37
CA GLN A 137 -4.84 -17.49 3.40
C GLN A 137 -4.45 -17.15 1.96
N LEU A 138 -4.41 -15.84 1.62
CA LEU A 138 -3.99 -15.38 0.30
C LEU A 138 -2.54 -15.80 -0.02
N ALA A 139 -1.64 -15.73 0.97
CA ALA A 139 -0.27 -16.23 0.83
C ALA A 139 -0.22 -17.75 0.51
N SER A 140 -1.06 -18.55 1.18
CA SER A 140 -1.16 -19.99 0.90
C SER A 140 -1.71 -20.26 -0.51
N HIS A 141 -2.72 -19.51 -0.95
CA HIS A 141 -3.28 -19.67 -2.30
C HIS A 141 -2.26 -19.29 -3.38
N LEU A 142 -1.52 -18.20 -3.19
CA LEU A 142 -0.45 -17.79 -4.10
C LEU A 142 0.66 -18.85 -4.14
N SER A 143 1.13 -19.32 -2.99
CA SER A 143 2.12 -20.40 -2.90
C SER A 143 1.67 -21.65 -3.68
N ALA A 144 0.43 -22.10 -3.48
CA ALA A 144 -0.13 -23.25 -4.20
C ALA A 144 -0.30 -22.99 -5.70
N PHE A 145 -0.63 -21.76 -6.11
CA PHE A 145 -0.68 -21.39 -7.52
C PHE A 145 0.71 -21.45 -8.16
N PHE A 146 1.72 -20.82 -7.56
CA PHE A 146 3.08 -20.81 -8.10
C PHE A 146 3.66 -22.22 -8.18
N PHE A 147 3.33 -23.09 -7.22
CA PHE A 147 3.67 -24.51 -7.27
C PHE A 147 3.01 -25.22 -8.45
N ARG A 148 1.68 -25.14 -8.59
CA ARG A 148 0.95 -25.75 -9.72
C ARG A 148 1.38 -25.22 -11.08
N PHE A 149 1.71 -23.93 -11.16
CA PHE A 149 2.24 -23.33 -12.39
C PHE A 149 3.62 -23.89 -12.74
N TYR A 150 4.49 -24.08 -11.74
CA TYR A 150 5.79 -24.73 -11.94
C TYR A 150 5.63 -26.18 -12.40
N GLU A 151 4.78 -26.98 -11.75
CA GLU A 151 4.48 -28.36 -12.15
C GLU A 151 3.94 -28.40 -13.58
N GLY A 152 2.96 -27.55 -13.91
CA GLY A 152 2.40 -27.49 -15.26
C GLY A 152 3.41 -27.11 -16.33
N CYS A 153 4.41 -26.26 -16.01
CA CYS A 153 5.52 -26.00 -16.93
C CYS A 153 6.38 -27.27 -17.13
N CYS A 154 6.69 -27.99 -16.06
CA CYS A 154 7.45 -29.24 -16.13
C CYS A 154 6.73 -30.29 -16.97
N ASP A 155 5.42 -30.46 -16.78
CA ASP A 155 4.59 -31.40 -17.54
C ASP A 155 4.55 -31.07 -19.04
N GLN A 156 4.49 -29.79 -19.40
CA GLN A 156 4.56 -29.35 -20.80
C GLN A 156 5.90 -29.73 -21.45
N ILE A 157 7.00 -29.56 -20.71
CA ILE A 157 8.34 -29.90 -21.18
C ILE A 157 8.47 -31.43 -21.37
N ILE A 158 8.04 -32.22 -20.38
CA ILE A 158 8.02 -33.69 -20.46
C ILE A 158 7.23 -34.13 -21.71
N THR A 159 6.05 -33.55 -21.92
CA THR A 159 5.19 -33.88 -23.07
C THR A 159 5.86 -33.54 -24.40
N SER A 160 6.49 -32.37 -24.49
CA SER A 160 7.16 -31.91 -25.72
C SER A 160 8.40 -32.75 -26.10
N HIS A 161 9.02 -33.40 -25.12
CA HIS A 161 10.24 -34.21 -25.29
C HIS A 161 9.99 -35.72 -25.14
N GLN A 162 8.79 -36.20 -25.48
CA GLN A 162 8.48 -37.64 -25.54
C GLN A 162 8.68 -38.40 -24.20
N GLY A 163 8.53 -37.73 -23.06
CA GLY A 163 8.62 -38.36 -21.75
C GLY A 163 10.01 -38.36 -21.11
N ASP A 164 11.01 -37.73 -21.74
CA ASP A 164 12.35 -37.58 -21.15
C ASP A 164 12.32 -36.62 -19.95
N ARG A 165 12.60 -37.16 -18.75
CA ARG A 165 12.53 -36.45 -17.47
C ARG A 165 13.82 -35.69 -17.14
N ASP A 166 14.94 -36.08 -17.73
CA ASP A 166 16.25 -35.52 -17.37
C ASP A 166 16.39 -34.08 -17.89
N ARG A 167 15.70 -33.77 -18.99
CA ARG A 167 15.58 -32.44 -19.60
C ARG A 167 14.99 -31.37 -18.67
N ILE A 168 14.25 -31.76 -17.64
CA ILE A 168 13.70 -30.80 -16.65
C ILE A 168 14.85 -30.12 -15.90
N PHE A 169 15.98 -30.82 -15.70
CA PHE A 169 17.13 -30.30 -14.97
C PHE A 169 18.08 -29.47 -15.84
N ASP A 170 17.78 -29.30 -17.13
CA ASP A 170 18.57 -28.46 -18.03
C ASP A 170 18.55 -26.99 -17.58
N GLU A 171 19.72 -26.35 -17.61
CA GLU A 171 19.88 -24.96 -17.16
C GLU A 171 19.05 -23.96 -17.97
N THR A 172 18.90 -24.22 -19.28
CA THR A 172 18.11 -23.39 -20.20
C THR A 172 16.64 -23.44 -19.82
N VAL A 173 16.11 -24.65 -19.67
CA VAL A 173 14.74 -24.95 -19.31
C VAL A 173 14.39 -24.33 -17.96
N GLN A 174 15.20 -24.55 -16.93
CA GLN A 174 14.98 -23.99 -15.60
C GLN A 174 15.04 -22.45 -15.60
N THR A 175 15.95 -21.85 -16.37
CA THR A 175 16.02 -20.39 -16.53
C THR A 175 14.74 -19.84 -17.17
N ASP A 176 14.16 -20.55 -18.13
CA ASP A 176 12.94 -20.13 -18.83
C ASP A 176 11.69 -20.27 -17.94
N ILE A 177 11.56 -21.38 -17.21
CA ILE A 177 10.49 -21.57 -16.21
C ILE A 177 10.56 -20.46 -15.16
N TYR A 178 11.76 -20.19 -14.64
CA TYR A 178 11.95 -19.10 -13.70
C TYR A 178 11.59 -17.73 -14.29
N GLY A 179 11.91 -17.47 -15.55
CA GLY A 179 11.51 -16.25 -16.25
C GLY A 179 9.99 -16.03 -16.23
N ARG A 180 9.22 -17.07 -16.59
CA ARG A 180 7.75 -17.03 -16.55
C ARG A 180 7.21 -16.80 -15.15
N LEU A 181 7.71 -17.55 -14.16
CA LEU A 181 7.35 -17.36 -12.75
C LEU A 181 7.69 -15.95 -12.26
N ALA A 182 8.83 -15.41 -12.69
CA ALA A 182 9.29 -14.09 -12.29
C ALA A 182 8.41 -12.99 -12.86
N GLU A 183 7.97 -13.09 -14.10
CA GLU A 183 7.02 -12.16 -14.71
C GLU A 183 5.68 -12.12 -13.97
N LEU A 184 5.15 -13.30 -13.60
CA LEU A 184 3.95 -13.40 -12.76
C LEU A 184 4.20 -12.71 -11.41
N ALA A 185 5.28 -13.05 -10.71
CA ALA A 185 5.59 -12.42 -9.42
C ALA A 185 5.71 -10.88 -9.53
N ARG A 186 6.28 -10.38 -10.63
CA ARG A 186 6.38 -8.94 -10.92
C ARG A 186 5.01 -8.29 -11.11
N GLY A 187 4.06 -8.99 -11.71
CA GLY A 187 2.68 -8.52 -11.82
C GLY A 187 1.96 -8.36 -10.47
N LEU A 188 2.40 -9.09 -9.42
CA LEU A 188 1.91 -8.97 -8.04
C LEU A 188 2.75 -7.98 -7.21
N HIS A 189 3.52 -7.12 -7.88
CA HIS A 189 4.43 -6.16 -7.26
C HIS A 189 5.54 -6.80 -6.40
N VAL A 190 5.86 -8.08 -6.62
CA VAL A 190 6.95 -8.78 -5.95
C VAL A 190 8.15 -8.90 -6.90
N THR A 191 9.32 -8.48 -6.45
CA THR A 191 10.58 -8.71 -7.18
C THR A 191 11.21 -10.02 -6.70
N PRO A 192 11.24 -11.07 -7.53
CA PRO A 192 11.83 -12.35 -7.15
C PRO A 192 13.36 -12.23 -6.95
N GLU A 193 13.92 -13.17 -6.20
CA GLU A 193 15.37 -13.19 -5.95
C GLU A 193 16.16 -13.49 -7.22
N TYR A 194 17.33 -12.88 -7.41
CA TYR A 194 18.14 -13.00 -8.63
C TYR A 194 17.47 -12.50 -9.92
N TYR A 195 16.38 -11.72 -9.83
CA TYR A 195 15.74 -11.10 -11.00
C TYR A 195 16.69 -10.20 -11.80
N SER A 196 17.58 -9.47 -11.15
CA SER A 196 18.60 -8.67 -11.83
C SER A 196 19.59 -9.52 -12.64
N SER A 197 19.90 -10.73 -12.15
CA SER A 197 20.75 -11.69 -12.88
C SER A 197 20.01 -12.19 -14.11
N TYR A 198 18.73 -12.57 -13.96
CA TYR A 198 17.85 -12.95 -15.07
C TYR A 198 17.75 -11.87 -16.15
N GLN A 199 17.57 -10.60 -15.76
CA GLN A 199 17.55 -9.49 -16.70
C GLN A 199 18.87 -9.34 -17.48
N LYS A 200 20.02 -9.59 -16.86
CA LYS A 200 21.31 -9.59 -17.54
C LYS A 200 21.40 -10.74 -18.54
N THR A 201 20.98 -11.94 -18.14
CA THR A 201 20.90 -13.12 -19.00
C THR A 201 20.00 -12.86 -20.22
N LEU A 202 18.82 -12.29 -20.00
CA LEU A 202 17.88 -11.94 -21.07
C LEU A 202 18.48 -10.92 -22.05
N ARG A 203 19.13 -9.86 -21.54
CA ARG A 203 19.83 -8.88 -22.38
C ARG A 203 20.94 -9.53 -23.23
N GLN A 204 21.70 -10.43 -22.65
CA GLN A 204 22.77 -11.14 -23.38
C GLN A 204 22.21 -12.06 -24.46
N ARG A 205 21.08 -12.73 -24.21
CA ARG A 205 20.35 -13.49 -25.24
C ARG A 205 19.91 -12.60 -26.40
N THR A 206 19.34 -11.43 -26.11
CA THR A 206 18.95 -10.46 -27.17
C THR A 206 20.13 -9.88 -27.95
N GLN A 207 21.34 -9.89 -27.39
CA GLN A 207 22.57 -9.39 -28.04
C GLN A 207 23.31 -10.49 -28.84
N GLY A 208 22.65 -11.60 -29.16
CA GLY A 208 23.21 -12.67 -30.01
C GLY A 208 23.90 -13.80 -29.25
N LYS A 209 23.93 -13.78 -27.90
CA LYS A 209 24.42 -14.90 -27.08
C LYS A 209 23.26 -15.81 -26.66
N ASN A 210 22.73 -16.57 -27.61
CA ASN A 210 21.48 -17.33 -27.46
C ASN A 210 21.47 -18.38 -26.32
N HIS A 211 22.64 -18.88 -25.89
CA HIS A 211 22.76 -19.95 -24.89
C HIS A 211 23.06 -19.47 -23.46
N GLN A 212 22.91 -18.17 -23.16
CA GLN A 212 23.20 -17.72 -21.80
C GLN A 212 22.15 -18.25 -20.81
N THR A 213 22.63 -18.90 -19.74
CA THR A 213 21.82 -19.45 -18.64
C THR A 213 22.12 -18.77 -17.32
N MET A 214 21.25 -18.99 -16.34
CA MET A 214 21.54 -18.71 -14.94
C MET A 214 22.05 -19.97 -14.25
N PRO A 215 22.95 -19.84 -13.25
CA PRO A 215 23.41 -21.00 -12.50
C PRO A 215 22.24 -21.65 -11.76
N LEU A 216 22.09 -22.96 -11.90
CA LEU A 216 20.96 -23.74 -11.37
C LEU A 216 20.67 -23.47 -9.89
N ARG A 217 21.73 -23.36 -9.06
CA ARG A 217 21.59 -23.07 -7.63
C ARG A 217 20.81 -21.77 -7.36
N GLN A 218 21.01 -20.73 -8.17
CA GLN A 218 20.28 -19.46 -8.02
C GLN A 218 18.83 -19.62 -8.47
N VAL A 219 18.61 -20.37 -9.55
CA VAL A 219 17.27 -20.63 -10.09
C VAL A 219 16.44 -21.42 -9.07
N TYR A 220 16.93 -22.55 -8.58
CA TYR A 220 16.23 -23.36 -7.60
C TYR A 220 15.96 -22.60 -6.30
N ALA A 221 16.92 -21.79 -5.82
CA ALA A 221 16.69 -20.94 -4.65
C ALA A 221 15.56 -19.92 -4.88
N ALA A 222 15.52 -19.29 -6.05
CA ALA A 222 14.46 -18.33 -6.39
C ALA A 222 13.09 -19.01 -6.52
N VAL A 223 13.02 -20.14 -7.23
CA VAL A 223 11.79 -20.93 -7.42
C VAL A 223 11.27 -21.44 -6.08
N ALA A 224 12.14 -21.98 -5.21
CA ALA A 224 11.76 -22.44 -3.88
C ALA A 224 11.15 -21.32 -3.02
N ARG A 225 11.65 -20.07 -3.14
CA ARG A 225 11.04 -18.93 -2.47
C ARG A 225 9.67 -18.57 -3.05
N LEU A 226 9.51 -18.60 -4.37
CA LEU A 226 8.23 -18.33 -5.02
C LEU A 226 7.17 -19.40 -4.70
N ILE A 227 7.58 -20.62 -4.39
CA ILE A 227 6.69 -21.68 -3.93
C ILE A 227 6.41 -21.55 -2.42
N SER A 228 7.27 -20.92 -1.64
CA SER A 228 7.13 -20.81 -0.18
C SER A 228 5.99 -19.87 0.25
N ARG A 229 5.07 -20.40 1.06
CA ARG A 229 4.02 -19.60 1.72
C ARG A 229 4.59 -18.47 2.58
N ASP A 230 5.63 -18.73 3.35
CA ASP A 230 6.15 -17.78 4.32
C ASP A 230 6.87 -16.60 3.63
N TYR A 231 7.46 -16.86 2.46
CA TYR A 231 7.96 -15.80 1.57
C TYR A 231 6.82 -14.89 1.11
N TRP A 232 5.73 -15.45 0.54
CA TRP A 232 4.56 -14.67 0.13
C TRP A 232 3.93 -13.89 1.28
N LEU A 233 3.81 -14.49 2.46
CA LEU A 233 3.28 -13.82 3.65
C LEU A 233 4.10 -12.58 3.99
N THR A 234 5.43 -12.67 3.91
CA THR A 234 6.34 -11.56 4.16
C THR A 234 6.20 -10.47 3.10
N GLN A 235 6.13 -10.86 1.82
CA GLN A 235 5.96 -9.92 0.71
C GLN A 235 4.62 -9.17 0.79
N LEU A 236 3.51 -9.89 1.02
CA LEU A 236 2.17 -9.30 1.12
C LEU A 236 2.03 -8.36 2.32
N ARG A 237 2.62 -8.71 3.48
CA ARG A 237 2.65 -7.82 4.64
C ARG A 237 3.39 -6.53 4.35
N SER A 238 4.55 -6.63 3.69
CA SER A 238 5.36 -5.46 3.31
C SER A 238 4.63 -4.62 2.26
N HIS A 239 4.00 -5.26 1.27
CA HIS A 239 3.17 -4.60 0.26
C HIS A 239 1.99 -3.85 0.88
N ARG A 240 1.19 -4.53 1.71
CA ARG A 240 0.06 -3.94 2.47
C ARG A 240 0.52 -2.75 3.31
N THR A 241 1.64 -2.87 4.03
CA THR A 241 2.15 -1.79 4.88
C THR A 241 2.52 -0.56 4.06
N ARG A 242 3.25 -0.75 2.95
CA ARG A 242 3.63 0.33 2.02
C ARG A 242 2.42 0.98 1.35
N TRP A 243 1.43 0.17 0.97
CA TRP A 243 0.19 0.67 0.34
C TRP A 243 -0.63 1.50 1.33
N VAL A 244 -0.92 0.98 2.52
CA VAL A 244 -1.66 1.70 3.57
C VAL A 244 -0.94 3.01 3.92
N GLU A 245 0.37 3.00 4.11
CA GLU A 245 1.11 4.22 4.44
C GLU A 245 1.06 5.24 3.29
N SER A 246 1.19 4.79 2.04
CA SER A 246 1.08 5.66 0.87
C SER A 246 -0.31 6.30 0.75
N LEU A 247 -1.36 5.55 1.10
CA LEU A 247 -2.72 6.09 1.16
C LEU A 247 -2.88 7.14 2.26
N MET A 248 -2.28 6.93 3.43
CA MET A 248 -2.29 7.90 4.52
C MET A 248 -1.55 9.19 4.15
N ILE A 249 -0.42 9.08 3.45
CA ILE A 249 0.32 10.23 2.92
C ILE A 249 -0.53 10.98 1.89
N ALA A 250 -1.16 10.27 0.95
CA ALA A 250 -2.05 10.85 -0.05
C ALA A 250 -3.28 11.53 0.57
N ALA A 251 -3.79 11.00 1.68
CA ALA A 251 -4.88 11.56 2.47
C ALA A 251 -4.46 12.75 3.36
N MET A 252 -3.20 13.21 3.30
CA MET A 252 -2.63 14.30 4.14
C MET A 252 -2.57 14.00 5.65
N GLU A 253 -2.61 12.72 6.06
CA GLU A 253 -2.43 12.34 7.47
C GLU A 253 -0.98 12.44 7.93
N VAL A 254 -0.06 12.28 6.99
CA VAL A 254 1.37 12.40 7.21
C VAL A 254 1.82 13.76 6.67
N CYS A 255 1.79 14.76 7.54
CA CYS A 255 2.18 16.13 7.22
C CYS A 255 2.83 16.80 8.43
N LYS A 256 3.57 17.90 8.19
CA LYS A 256 4.29 18.64 9.24
C LYS A 256 3.39 19.04 10.42
N GLN A 257 2.12 19.36 10.15
CA GLN A 257 1.16 19.79 11.16
C GLN A 257 0.54 18.63 11.96
N HIS A 258 0.61 17.38 11.48
CA HIS A 258 -0.06 16.25 12.09
C HIS A 258 0.91 15.17 12.60
N GLN A 259 1.49 14.40 11.70
CA GLN A 259 2.58 13.47 11.98
C GLN A 259 3.59 13.57 10.82
N PRO A 260 4.82 14.05 11.05
CA PRO A 260 5.74 14.36 9.95
C PRO A 260 6.36 13.13 9.27
N TYR A 261 6.47 12.00 9.97
CA TYR A 261 7.27 10.87 9.50
C TYR A 261 6.49 9.60 9.16
N ALA A 262 5.40 9.33 9.88
CA ALA A 262 4.62 8.11 9.69
C ALA A 262 3.18 8.30 10.17
N SER A 263 2.25 7.55 9.60
CA SER A 263 0.86 7.54 10.06
C SER A 263 0.74 7.06 11.51
N ARG A 264 -0.31 7.53 12.21
CA ARG A 264 -0.63 7.06 13.57
C ARG A 264 -0.82 5.54 13.62
N GLN A 265 -1.35 4.94 12.55
CA GLN A 265 -1.54 3.51 12.43
C GLN A 265 -0.19 2.77 12.37
N ALA A 266 0.75 3.24 11.55
CA ALA A 266 2.09 2.67 11.47
C ALA A 266 2.82 2.76 12.81
N ILE A 267 2.76 3.91 13.49
CA ILE A 267 3.36 4.10 14.82
C ILE A 267 2.76 3.13 15.83
N ARG A 268 1.43 2.98 15.86
CA ARG A 268 0.75 2.02 16.76
C ARG A 268 1.16 0.58 16.46
N ALA A 269 1.26 0.19 15.19
CA ALA A 269 1.68 -1.15 14.79
C ALA A 269 3.11 -1.48 15.25
N VAL A 270 4.04 -0.52 15.12
CA VAL A 270 5.41 -0.68 15.63
C VAL A 270 5.43 -0.79 17.15
N LYS A 271 4.66 0.05 17.86
CA LYS A 271 4.54 -0.02 19.32
C LYS A 271 3.95 -1.34 19.79
N SER A 272 2.89 -1.82 19.14
CA SER A 272 2.28 -3.11 19.50
C SER A 272 3.22 -4.28 19.24
N GLN A 273 3.99 -4.25 18.14
CA GLN A 273 4.99 -5.27 17.87
C GLN A 273 6.11 -5.27 18.91
N ARG A 274 6.62 -4.10 19.28
CA ARG A 274 7.66 -3.97 20.33
C ARG A 274 7.15 -4.47 21.67
N LEU A 275 5.92 -4.13 22.04
CA LEU A 275 5.30 -4.61 23.28
C LEU A 275 5.12 -6.13 23.27
N ALA A 276 4.67 -6.71 22.16
CA ALA A 276 4.54 -8.17 22.02
C ALA A 276 5.90 -8.88 22.13
N ASN A 277 6.93 -8.35 21.47
CA ASN A 277 8.29 -8.88 21.58
C ASN A 277 8.82 -8.79 23.01
N LEU A 278 8.60 -7.65 23.69
CA LEU A 278 9.03 -7.46 25.07
C LEU A 278 8.33 -8.45 26.01
N ARG A 279 7.01 -8.63 25.87
CA ARG A 279 6.27 -9.63 26.65
C ARG A 279 6.77 -11.06 26.41
N TYR A 280 7.12 -11.37 25.16
CA TYR A 280 7.74 -12.66 24.83
C TYR A 280 9.08 -12.84 25.56
N LEU A 281 9.97 -11.84 25.52
CA LEU A 281 11.26 -11.91 26.19
C LEU A 281 11.13 -12.03 27.72
N GLN A 282 10.16 -11.33 28.32
CA GLN A 282 9.89 -11.41 29.76
C GLN A 282 9.35 -12.79 30.19
N ALA A 283 8.64 -13.48 29.29
CA ALA A 283 8.03 -14.78 29.59
C ALA A 283 8.97 -15.97 29.35
N MET A 284 10.20 -15.73 28.87
CA MET A 284 11.12 -16.78 28.45
C MET A 284 12.36 -16.81 29.35
N GLN A 285 12.87 -18.02 29.58
CA GLN A 285 14.11 -18.28 30.30
C GLN A 285 15.05 -19.09 29.41
N ILE A 286 16.35 -18.88 29.60
CA ILE A 286 17.41 -19.68 29.00
C ILE A 286 17.89 -20.67 30.06
N GLU A 287 17.98 -21.95 29.68
CA GLU A 287 18.57 -22.99 30.51
C GLU A 287 19.90 -23.45 29.89
N ASP A 288 20.95 -23.49 30.70
CA ASP A 288 22.22 -24.11 30.33
C ASP A 288 22.12 -25.62 30.55
N ILE A 289 22.18 -26.40 29.46
CA ILE A 289 21.94 -27.86 29.47
C ILE A 289 23.00 -28.59 30.31
N ASP A 290 24.23 -28.06 30.36
CA ASP A 290 25.34 -28.74 31.04
C ASP A 290 25.37 -28.46 32.54
N ARG A 291 24.87 -27.29 32.97
CA ARG A 291 24.93 -26.81 34.37
C ARG A 291 23.57 -26.78 35.07
N GLY A 292 22.48 -26.85 34.32
CA GLY A 292 21.11 -26.72 34.84
C GLY A 292 20.76 -25.30 35.32
N GLU A 293 21.61 -24.31 35.05
CA GLU A 293 21.38 -22.92 35.46
C GLU A 293 20.31 -22.28 34.56
N ARG A 294 19.36 -21.56 35.18
CA ARG A 294 18.31 -20.82 34.48
C ARG A 294 18.50 -19.33 34.63
N PHE A 295 18.43 -18.62 33.51
CA PHE A 295 18.51 -17.17 33.45
C PHE A 295 17.30 -16.59 32.72
N ASP A 296 16.82 -15.45 33.18
CA ASP A 296 15.78 -14.73 32.46
C ASP A 296 16.34 -14.23 31.11
N LEU A 297 15.62 -14.53 30.03
CA LEU A 297 16.06 -14.19 28.67
C LEU A 297 16.20 -12.68 28.51
N ILE A 298 15.31 -11.91 29.13
CA ILE A 298 15.32 -10.45 29.05
C ILE A 298 16.63 -9.86 29.57
N ASP A 299 17.16 -10.35 30.69
CA ASP A 299 18.38 -9.82 31.30
C ASP A 299 19.59 -10.05 30.39
N LYS A 300 19.69 -11.25 29.82
CA LYS A 300 20.76 -11.58 28.85
C LYS A 300 20.65 -10.75 27.58
N VAL A 301 19.44 -10.54 27.07
CA VAL A 301 19.21 -9.68 25.89
C VAL A 301 19.59 -8.23 26.18
N MET A 302 19.19 -7.69 27.33
CA MET A 302 19.47 -6.30 27.72
C MET A 302 20.95 -6.03 28.01
N ALA A 303 21.71 -7.06 28.41
CA ALA A 303 23.17 -7.00 28.59
C ALA A 303 23.97 -7.20 27.29
N SER A 304 23.32 -7.50 26.16
CA SER A 304 23.97 -7.82 24.88
C SER A 304 23.86 -6.68 23.84
N ILE A 305 24.49 -6.88 22.66
CA ILE A 305 24.39 -6.04 21.45
C ILE A 305 22.93 -5.93 20.93
N ALA A 306 22.01 -6.76 21.44
CA ALA A 306 20.59 -6.60 21.16
C ALA A 306 20.01 -5.31 21.77
N ASN A 307 20.59 -4.81 22.87
CA ASN A 307 20.25 -3.50 23.43
C ASN A 307 20.78 -2.37 22.53
N PRO A 308 19.92 -1.46 22.04
CA PRO A 308 20.33 -0.35 21.18
C PRO A 308 21.40 0.56 21.79
N GLU A 309 21.43 0.71 23.11
CA GLU A 309 22.41 1.55 23.81
C GLU A 309 23.80 0.92 23.77
N ILE A 310 23.90 -0.37 24.12
CA ILE A 310 25.15 -1.15 24.05
C ILE A 310 25.66 -1.20 22.61
N ARG A 311 24.76 -1.46 21.64
CA ARG A 311 25.12 -1.46 20.21
C ARG A 311 25.66 -0.10 19.75
N ARG A 312 25.11 1.01 20.25
CA ARG A 312 25.60 2.35 19.92
C ARG A 312 26.99 2.57 20.51
N MET A 313 27.23 2.15 21.75
CA MET A 313 28.55 2.26 22.38
C MET A 313 29.60 1.45 21.62
N GLU A 314 29.30 0.20 21.26
CA GLU A 314 30.19 -0.63 20.45
C GLU A 314 30.46 -0.03 19.07
N LEU A 315 29.43 0.47 18.39
CA LEU A 315 29.59 1.14 17.10
C LEU A 315 30.52 2.35 17.21
N MET A 316 30.39 3.16 18.26
CA MET A 316 31.27 4.32 18.48
C MET A 316 32.71 3.89 18.79
N ALA A 317 32.89 2.83 19.58
CA ALA A 317 34.22 2.27 19.85
C ALA A 317 34.88 1.71 18.57
N GLN A 318 34.13 1.02 17.73
CA GLN A 318 34.59 0.54 16.42
C GLN A 318 34.95 1.69 15.49
N MET A 319 34.10 2.73 15.41
CA MET A 319 34.38 3.91 14.60
C MET A 319 35.67 4.60 15.04
N ALA A 320 35.88 4.81 16.34
CA ALA A 320 37.10 5.41 16.87
C ALA A 320 38.35 4.57 16.56
N GLY A 321 38.24 3.24 16.61
CA GLY A 321 39.33 2.33 16.22
C GLY A 321 39.69 2.44 14.75
N ILE A 322 38.68 2.44 13.86
CA ILE A 322 38.87 2.57 12.41
C ILE A 322 39.44 3.95 12.06
N GLU A 323 38.96 5.01 12.71
CA GLU A 323 39.44 6.38 12.50
C GLU A 323 40.92 6.53 12.84
N LYS A 324 41.39 5.94 13.97
CA LYS A 324 42.82 5.93 14.31
C LYS A 324 43.68 5.29 13.22
N VAL A 325 43.21 4.18 12.63
CA VAL A 325 43.94 3.49 11.54
C VAL A 325 43.92 4.33 10.26
N ALA A 326 42.79 4.94 9.91
CA ALA A 326 42.67 5.80 8.74
C ALA A 326 43.58 7.03 8.84
N LEU A 327 43.62 7.68 10.01
CA LEU A 327 44.52 8.81 10.27
C LEU A 327 46.00 8.42 10.13
N ALA A 328 46.39 7.25 10.64
CA ALA A 328 47.76 6.74 10.50
C ALA A 328 48.16 6.50 9.03
N ARG A 329 47.19 6.13 8.18
CA ARG A 329 47.38 5.88 6.74
C ARG A 329 47.17 7.12 5.86
N LYS A 330 46.73 8.24 6.45
CA LYS A 330 46.28 9.46 5.75
C LYS A 330 45.10 9.21 4.78
N ASP A 331 44.24 8.26 5.13
CA ASP A 331 43.01 7.96 4.38
C ASP A 331 41.88 8.93 4.75
N ILE A 332 40.94 9.16 3.82
CA ILE A 332 39.72 9.95 4.07
C ILE A 332 38.60 9.03 4.53
N GLY A 333 38.06 9.28 5.73
CA GLY A 333 36.93 8.52 6.27
C GLY A 333 35.62 8.79 5.52
N MET A 334 34.89 7.74 5.14
CA MET A 334 33.56 7.83 4.56
C MET A 334 32.54 7.08 5.43
N PHE A 335 31.50 7.79 5.89
CA PHE A 335 30.44 7.18 6.69
C PHE A 335 29.32 6.64 5.80
N MET A 336 29.26 5.32 5.65
CA MET A 336 28.19 4.63 4.92
C MET A 336 27.16 4.05 5.88
N VAL A 337 25.98 4.66 5.95
CA VAL A 337 24.83 4.03 6.61
C VAL A 337 24.11 3.17 5.60
N ARG A 338 24.28 1.84 5.69
CA ARG A 338 23.43 0.92 4.95
C ARG A 338 22.04 0.95 5.60
N LYS A 339 21.13 1.78 5.10
CA LYS A 339 19.70 1.48 5.24
C LYS A 339 19.47 0.17 4.49
N LEU A 340 19.51 -0.95 5.20
CA LEU A 340 18.83 -2.16 4.75
C LEU A 340 17.36 -1.74 4.63
N ASN A 341 16.93 -1.37 3.42
CA ASN A 341 15.55 -1.13 3.09
C ASN A 341 14.78 -2.45 3.26
N ARG A 342 14.48 -2.81 4.50
CA ARG A 342 13.35 -3.66 4.87
C ARG A 342 12.19 -2.71 5.15
N PHE A 343 11.54 -2.24 4.08
CA PHE A 343 10.22 -1.59 4.14
C PHE A 343 9.21 -2.49 3.43
#